data_AF-Q0YNX7-F1
#
_entry.id   AF-Q0YNX7-F1
#
_cell.length_a   1.000
_cell.length_b   1.000
_cell.length_c   1.000
_cell.angle_alpha   90.00
_cell.angle_beta   90.00
_cell.angle_gamma   90.00
#
_symmetry.space_group_name_H-M   'P 1'
#
loop_
_entity.id
_entity.type
_entity.pdbx_description
1 polymer ?
#
loop_
_entity_poly.entity_id
_entity_poly.type
_entity_poly.pdbx_seq_one_letter_code
_entity_poly.pdbx_strand_id
1 'polypeptide(L)'
;MKIDIKTKDKNLLLRTEILDITLNIEQNIDLILVIYLTIDGEKRKGITNKSGGLSFKNKIDLLFDLEIFDEDEHRLFLLLMEFRNQFIHNIHCSSFFYAADILGDDKRKRLLKFSDIEGDEEQKLHNAYRNLYRKSLHIALNKIKIRKEFVKEKSTLLNNFNGKTLYFIDALVDLCEMFFEKYEPSDSDTIEVLNLKVDLHKTIAKEMDKVFSSEQYKHLQDRLEESLQPEKIKRHYK
;
A
#
# COMPACT_ATOMS: atom_id res chain seq x y z
N MET A 1 26.51 48.42 25.57
CA MET A 1 26.81 47.30 24.66
C MET A 1 25.55 47.00 23.86
N LYS A 2 25.40 47.62 22.68
CA LYS A 2 24.28 47.36 21.78
C LYS A 2 24.60 46.07 21.03
N ILE A 3 23.81 45.03 21.26
CA ILE A 3 23.86 43.82 20.44
C ILE A 3 23.21 44.23 19.11
N ASP A 4 24.06 44.59 18.15
CA ASP A 4 23.66 44.82 16.77
C ASP A 4 23.36 43.45 16.15
N ILE A 5 22.14 42.96 16.35
CA ILE A 5 21.64 41.80 15.60
C ILE A 5 21.41 42.29 14.18
N LYS A 6 22.48 42.34 13.39
CA LYS A 6 22.37 42.23 11.94
C LYS A 6 21.75 40.87 11.68
N THR A 7 20.43 40.83 11.57
CA THR A 7 19.65 39.74 10.97
C THR A 7 20.15 39.59 9.54
N LYS A 8 21.23 38.82 9.36
CA LYS A 8 21.64 38.27 8.07
C LYS A 8 20.41 37.64 7.48
N ASP A 9 20.05 38.11 6.29
CA ASP A 9 18.84 37.78 5.56
C ASP A 9 18.74 36.25 5.36
N LYS A 10 18.05 35.55 6.27
CA LYS A 10 17.93 34.08 6.29
C LYS A 10 16.93 33.60 5.22
N ASN A 11 16.88 34.24 4.05
CA ASN A 11 15.92 34.04 2.95
C ASN A 11 14.71 33.16 3.35
N LEU A 12 13.91 33.69 4.28
CA LEU A 12 12.95 32.88 5.02
C LEU A 12 11.87 32.34 4.09
N LEU A 13 11.51 33.13 3.08
CA LEU A 13 10.57 32.75 2.03
C LEU A 13 11.03 31.51 1.28
N LEU A 14 12.29 31.46 0.84
CA LEU A 14 12.83 30.30 0.15
C LEU A 14 12.86 29.07 1.06
N ARG A 15 13.26 29.22 2.32
CA ARG A 15 13.26 28.09 3.27
C ARG A 15 11.86 27.57 3.56
N THR A 16 10.87 28.44 3.67
CA THR A 16 9.46 28.05 3.82
C THR A 16 8.98 27.29 2.59
N GLU A 17 9.30 27.74 1.39
CA GLU A 17 8.96 27.01 0.15
C GLU A 17 9.57 25.61 0.14
N ILE A 18 10.86 25.49 0.47
CA ILE A 18 11.54 24.20 0.51
C ILE A 18 10.94 23.30 1.59
N LEU A 19 10.56 23.86 2.74
CA LEU A 19 9.91 23.12 3.82
C LEU A 19 8.55 22.57 3.38
N ASP A 20 7.71 23.37 2.72
CA ASP A 20 6.40 22.93 2.23
C ASP A 20 6.54 21.79 1.22
N ILE A 21 7.47 21.93 0.27
CA ILE A 21 7.84 20.88 -0.69
C ILE A 21 8.27 19.59 0.03
N THR A 22 9.12 19.73 1.06
CA THR A 22 9.63 18.61 1.84
C THR A 22 8.51 17.88 2.57
N LEU A 23 7.66 18.61 3.28
CA LEU A 23 6.59 18.00 4.06
C LEU A 23 5.61 17.26 3.15
N ASN A 24 5.31 17.82 1.97
CA ASN A 24 4.46 17.17 0.99
C ASN A 24 5.06 15.85 0.48
N ILE A 25 6.35 15.85 0.09
CA ILE A 25 6.97 14.63 -0.43
C ILE A 25 7.14 13.57 0.66
N GLU A 26 7.52 13.97 1.89
CA GLU A 26 7.63 13.07 3.05
C GLU A 26 6.32 12.36 3.34
N GLN A 27 5.19 13.08 3.35
CA GLN A 27 3.86 12.50 3.56
C GLN A 27 3.50 11.45 2.50
N ASN A 28 3.86 11.69 1.24
CA ASN A 28 3.59 10.74 0.16
C ASN A 28 4.49 9.50 0.27
N ILE A 29 5.75 9.64 0.66
CA ILE A 29 6.64 8.51 0.93
C ILE A 29 6.13 7.66 2.10
N ASP A 30 5.65 8.28 3.17
CA ASP A 30 5.01 7.58 4.29
C ASP A 30 3.80 6.79 3.84
N LEU A 31 2.98 7.39 2.96
CA LEU A 31 1.80 6.73 2.41
C LEU A 31 2.18 5.53 1.54
N ILE A 32 3.24 5.61 0.73
CA ILE A 32 3.74 4.45 -0.04
C ILE A 32 4.11 3.33 0.93
N LEU A 33 4.93 3.61 1.94
CA LEU A 33 5.34 2.60 2.90
C LEU A 33 4.15 1.94 3.61
N VAL A 34 3.18 2.74 4.05
CA VAL A 34 1.96 2.22 4.71
C VAL A 34 1.19 1.28 3.79
N ILE A 35 1.00 1.65 2.51
CA ILE A 35 0.20 0.86 1.56
C ILE A 35 0.95 -0.41 1.13
N TYR A 36 2.26 -0.33 0.88
CA TYR A 36 3.02 -1.48 0.42
C TYR A 36 3.28 -2.49 1.55
N LEU A 37 3.58 -2.01 2.76
CA LEU A 37 3.84 -2.86 3.92
C LEU A 37 2.57 -3.28 4.68
N THR A 38 1.39 -2.77 4.29
CA THR A 38 0.09 -3.09 4.92
C THR A 38 0.11 -2.81 6.44
N ILE A 39 0.58 -1.61 6.82
CA ILE A 39 0.79 -1.26 8.22
C ILE A 39 -0.46 -0.59 8.83
N ASP A 40 -1.04 -1.28 9.80
CA ASP A 40 -2.17 -0.81 10.60
C ASP A 40 -1.87 0.51 11.34
N GLY A 41 -2.87 1.38 11.42
CA GLY A 41 -2.79 2.74 11.99
C GLY A 41 -2.13 2.84 13.37
N GLU A 42 -2.34 1.86 14.24
CA GLU A 42 -1.80 1.85 15.61
C GLU A 42 -0.28 1.57 15.65
N LYS A 43 0.29 0.98 14.60
CA LYS A 43 1.71 0.59 14.49
C LYS A 43 2.56 1.53 13.64
N ARG A 44 2.02 2.68 13.20
CA ARG A 44 2.72 3.60 12.29
C ARG A 44 3.84 4.44 12.93
N LYS A 45 4.08 4.33 14.24
CA LYS A 45 5.05 5.18 14.97
C LYS A 45 6.45 5.17 14.34
N GLY A 46 6.92 4.01 13.87
CA GLY A 46 8.25 3.86 13.26
C GLY A 46 8.38 4.45 11.84
N ILE A 47 7.27 4.70 11.15
CA ILE A 47 7.26 5.26 9.79
C ILE A 47 6.90 6.74 9.81
N THR A 48 6.00 7.15 10.71
CA THR A 48 5.65 8.56 10.84
C THR A 48 6.81 9.40 11.38
N ASN A 49 6.73 10.72 11.18
CA ASN A 49 7.66 11.71 11.71
C ASN A 49 7.62 11.89 13.25
N LYS A 50 7.18 10.87 14.01
CA LYS A 50 7.21 10.84 15.47
C LYS A 50 8.61 10.47 15.97
N SER A 51 8.93 10.81 17.22
CA SER A 51 10.25 10.52 17.81
C SER A 51 10.61 9.03 17.67
N GLY A 52 11.80 8.76 17.11
CA GLY A 52 12.28 7.40 16.83
C GLY A 52 11.82 6.81 15.49
N GLY A 53 11.14 7.57 14.63
CA GLY A 53 10.78 7.16 13.28
C GLY A 53 11.98 7.11 12.31
N LEU A 54 11.82 6.37 11.21
CA LEU A 54 12.81 6.32 10.13
C LEU A 54 13.06 7.73 9.56
N SER A 55 14.33 8.04 9.27
CA SER A 55 14.68 9.25 8.53
C SER A 55 14.12 9.18 7.10
N PHE A 56 13.93 10.32 6.45
CA PHE A 56 13.49 10.34 5.04
C PHE A 56 14.41 9.50 4.14
N LYS A 57 15.73 9.61 4.34
CA LYS A 57 16.72 8.77 3.63
C LYS A 57 16.44 7.28 3.82
N ASN A 58 16.26 6.84 5.06
CA ASN A 58 16.01 5.43 5.36
C ASN A 58 14.70 4.94 4.74
N LYS A 59 13.69 5.79 4.63
CA LYS A 59 12.43 5.46 3.94
C LYS A 59 12.65 5.26 2.44
N ILE A 60 13.41 6.16 1.79
CA ILE A 60 13.76 6.06 0.37
C ILE A 60 14.62 4.81 0.10
N ASP A 61 15.63 4.56 0.94
CA ASP A 61 16.49 3.38 0.83
C ASP A 61 15.67 2.09 1.00
N LEU A 62 14.77 2.04 1.99
CA LEU A 62 13.87 0.89 2.18
C LEU A 62 12.94 0.65 0.98
N LEU A 63 12.40 1.71 0.37
CA LEU A 63 11.56 1.57 -0.83
C LEU A 63 12.35 1.05 -2.03
N PHE A 64 13.64 1.37 -2.12
CA PHE A 64 14.53 0.82 -3.14
C PHE A 64 14.89 -0.64 -2.85
N ASP A 65 15.23 -0.96 -1.61
CA ASP A 65 15.54 -2.35 -1.17
C ASP A 65 14.35 -3.30 -1.36
N LEU A 66 13.12 -2.78 -1.29
CA LEU A 66 11.89 -3.51 -1.56
C LEU A 66 11.50 -3.54 -3.05
N GLU A 67 12.36 -3.03 -3.95
CA GLU A 67 12.14 -2.94 -5.40
C GLU A 67 10.88 -2.14 -5.78
N ILE A 68 10.41 -1.25 -4.90
CA ILE A 68 9.29 -0.36 -5.18
C ILE A 68 9.76 0.83 -5.99
N PHE A 69 10.94 1.37 -5.66
CA PHE A 69 11.65 2.32 -6.49
C PHE A 69 12.70 1.62 -7.33
N ASP A 70 12.82 2.04 -8.58
CA ASP A 70 13.98 1.69 -9.41
C ASP A 70 15.21 2.56 -9.07
N GLU A 71 16.33 2.26 -9.69
CA GLU A 71 17.60 2.94 -9.44
C GLU A 71 17.55 4.45 -9.79
N ASP A 72 16.84 4.83 -10.86
CA ASP A 72 16.73 6.22 -11.29
C ASP A 72 15.79 7.02 -10.38
N GLU A 73 14.68 6.42 -9.96
CA GLU A 73 13.76 6.96 -8.96
C GLU A 73 14.48 7.16 -7.62
N HIS A 74 15.24 6.17 -7.14
CA HIS A 74 16.04 6.27 -5.91
C HIS A 74 17.04 7.42 -5.98
N ARG A 75 17.82 7.51 -7.07
CA ARG A 75 18.78 8.60 -7.32
C ARG A 75 18.13 9.98 -7.38
N LEU A 76 16.90 10.07 -7.89
CA LEU A 76 16.08 11.29 -7.94
C LEU A 76 15.73 11.78 -6.53
N PHE A 77 15.20 10.89 -5.69
CA PHE A 77 14.82 11.23 -4.31
C PHE A 77 16.02 11.60 -3.44
N LEU A 78 17.16 10.92 -3.61
CA LEU A 78 18.39 11.28 -2.90
C LEU A 78 18.88 12.68 -3.28
N LEU A 79 18.84 13.03 -4.58
CA LEU A 79 19.23 14.37 -5.04
C LEU A 79 18.33 15.46 -4.44
N LEU A 80 17.01 15.24 -4.43
CA LEU A 80 16.05 16.16 -3.82
C LEU A 80 16.36 16.37 -2.33
N MET A 81 16.63 15.29 -1.61
CA MET A 81 16.95 15.32 -0.19
C MET A 81 18.27 16.06 0.12
N GLU A 82 19.31 15.85 -0.67
CA GLU A 82 20.60 16.50 -0.48
C GLU A 82 20.49 18.02 -0.57
N PHE A 83 19.78 18.54 -1.58
CA PHE A 83 19.51 19.97 -1.72
C PHE A 83 18.63 20.49 -0.58
N ARG A 84 17.54 19.79 -0.26
CA ARG A 84 16.67 20.12 0.88
C ARG A 84 17.46 20.26 2.18
N ASN A 85 18.38 19.34 2.44
CA ASN A 85 19.15 19.33 3.69
C ASN A 85 20.02 20.57 3.84
N GLN A 86 20.53 21.15 2.75
CA GLN A 86 21.22 22.43 2.81
C GLN A 86 20.28 23.55 3.28
N PHE A 87 19.11 23.68 2.67
CA PHE A 87 18.17 24.75 3.06
C PHE A 87 17.62 24.62 4.48
N ILE A 88 17.41 23.39 4.96
CA ILE A 88 16.80 23.15 6.28
C ILE A 88 17.84 23.13 7.42
N HIS A 89 19.01 22.52 7.20
CA HIS A 89 19.98 22.29 8.28
C HIS A 89 21.19 23.23 8.22
N ASN A 90 21.55 23.75 7.05
CA ASN A 90 22.68 24.66 6.93
C ASN A 90 22.21 26.11 7.13
N ILE A 91 22.54 26.69 8.30
CA ILE A 91 22.14 28.06 8.65
C ILE A 91 22.65 29.12 7.68
N HIS A 92 23.73 28.84 6.94
CA HIS A 92 24.33 29.76 5.97
C HIS A 92 23.73 29.63 4.56
N CYS A 93 22.92 28.60 4.31
CA CYS A 93 22.30 28.41 3.00
C CYS A 93 21.19 29.44 2.76
N SER A 94 21.44 30.37 1.83
CA SER A 94 20.51 31.46 1.46
C SER A 94 20.06 31.42 -0.01
N SER A 95 20.66 30.55 -0.84
CA SER A 95 20.40 30.45 -2.28
C SER A 95 20.70 29.05 -2.81
N PHE A 96 20.15 28.70 -3.97
CA PHE A 96 20.44 27.44 -4.68
C PHE A 96 21.87 27.37 -5.20
N PHE A 97 22.43 28.50 -5.64
CA PHE A 97 23.83 28.59 -6.03
C PHE A 97 24.74 28.16 -4.86
N TYR A 98 24.49 28.68 -3.66
CA TYR A 98 25.25 28.30 -2.47
C TYR A 98 25.05 26.83 -2.09
N ALA A 99 23.83 26.32 -2.17
CA ALA A 99 23.55 24.90 -1.93
C ALA A 99 24.29 24.00 -2.93
N ALA A 100 24.30 24.38 -4.22
CA ALA A 100 24.97 23.65 -5.28
C ALA A 100 26.50 23.68 -5.13
N ASP A 101 27.07 24.81 -4.73
CA ASP A 101 28.50 24.96 -4.46
C ASP A 101 28.97 24.03 -3.33
N ILE A 102 28.22 23.97 -2.23
CA ILE A 102 28.51 23.04 -1.12
C ILE A 102 28.39 21.58 -1.52
N LEU A 103 27.37 21.24 -2.32
CA LEU A 103 27.12 19.86 -2.76
C LEU A 103 28.07 19.42 -3.88
N GLY A 104 28.78 20.35 -4.50
CA GLY A 104 29.73 20.12 -5.58
C GLY A 104 29.11 20.07 -6.98
N ASP A 105 29.99 20.25 -7.98
CA ASP A 105 29.61 20.39 -9.38
C ASP A 105 28.84 19.19 -9.95
N ASP A 106 29.08 17.98 -9.45
CA ASP A 106 28.35 16.79 -9.91
C ASP A 106 26.85 16.87 -9.56
N LYS A 107 26.53 17.32 -8.34
CA LYS A 107 25.15 17.49 -7.89
C LYS A 107 24.49 18.66 -8.59
N ARG A 108 25.22 19.76 -8.78
CA ARG A 108 24.79 20.92 -9.59
C ARG A 108 24.41 20.50 -11.01
N LYS A 109 25.29 19.80 -11.73
CA LYS A 109 25.04 19.29 -13.09
C LYS A 109 23.85 18.35 -13.14
N ARG A 110 23.73 17.44 -12.16
CA ARG A 110 22.59 16.53 -12.06
C ARG A 110 21.27 17.26 -11.85
N LEU A 111 21.26 18.30 -10.99
CA LEU A 111 20.07 19.13 -10.77
C LEU A 111 19.70 19.89 -12.04
N LEU A 112 20.67 20.52 -12.71
CA LEU A 112 20.42 21.32 -13.91
C LEU A 112 19.80 20.52 -15.08
N LYS A 113 19.89 19.19 -15.09
CA LYS A 113 19.14 18.34 -16.06
C LYS A 113 17.62 18.48 -15.97
N PHE A 114 17.12 19.02 -14.86
CA PHE A 114 15.69 19.29 -14.65
C PHE A 114 15.30 20.73 -14.96
N SER A 115 16.25 21.60 -15.34
CA SER A 115 15.94 22.95 -15.75
C SER A 115 15.38 22.98 -17.17
N ASP A 116 14.33 23.76 -17.36
CA ASP A 116 13.73 24.03 -18.68
C ASP A 116 13.79 25.51 -19.06
N ILE A 117 14.59 26.30 -18.33
CA ILE A 117 14.75 27.74 -18.55
C ILE A 117 16.19 28.13 -18.82
N GLU A 118 16.35 29.21 -19.59
CA GLU A 118 17.63 29.88 -19.79
C GLU A 118 17.76 31.12 -18.87
N GLY A 119 18.93 31.77 -18.89
CA GLY A 119 19.20 32.97 -18.09
C GLY A 119 20.00 32.71 -16.80
N ASP A 120 19.64 33.47 -15.76
CA ASP A 120 20.35 33.53 -14.48
C ASP A 120 20.47 32.16 -13.79
N GLU A 121 21.61 31.93 -13.18
CA GLU A 121 21.93 30.60 -12.67
C GLU A 121 21.13 30.23 -11.43
N GLU A 122 20.90 31.19 -10.53
CA GLU A 122 20.07 30.97 -9.34
C GLU A 122 18.65 30.59 -9.75
N GLN A 123 18.09 31.29 -10.74
CA GLN A 123 16.77 30.98 -11.30
C GLN A 123 16.72 29.58 -11.93
N LYS A 124 17.75 29.19 -12.70
CA LYS A 124 17.85 27.86 -13.30
C LYS A 124 17.85 26.75 -12.25
N LEU A 125 18.66 26.89 -11.20
CA LEU A 125 18.75 25.89 -10.14
C LEU A 125 17.44 25.81 -9.34
N HIS A 126 16.80 26.95 -9.06
CA HIS A 126 15.50 26.98 -8.39
C HIS A 126 14.41 26.29 -9.24
N ASN A 127 14.32 26.63 -10.52
CA ASN A 127 13.42 26.01 -11.48
C ASN A 127 13.68 24.49 -11.58
N ALA A 128 14.93 24.10 -11.70
CA ALA A 128 15.34 22.70 -11.76
C ALA A 128 14.91 21.94 -10.50
N TYR A 129 15.06 22.53 -9.31
CA TYR A 129 14.62 21.92 -8.07
C TYR A 129 13.09 21.77 -8.01
N ARG A 130 12.33 22.77 -8.47
CA ARG A 130 10.87 22.66 -8.57
C ARG A 130 10.44 21.55 -9.54
N ASN A 131 11.12 21.41 -10.67
CA ASN A 131 10.85 20.37 -11.65
C ASN A 131 11.24 18.98 -11.13
N LEU A 132 12.38 18.87 -10.43
CA LEU A 132 12.80 17.68 -9.70
C LEU A 132 11.71 17.26 -8.70
N TYR A 133 11.24 18.19 -7.87
CA TYR A 133 10.14 17.93 -6.93
C TYR A 133 8.86 17.45 -7.63
N ARG A 134 8.41 18.14 -8.69
CA ARG A 134 7.22 17.74 -9.46
C ARG A 134 7.34 16.32 -9.99
N LYS A 135 8.52 15.97 -10.53
CA LYS A 135 8.79 14.62 -11.02
C LYS A 135 8.75 13.59 -9.88
N SER A 136 9.42 13.87 -8.76
CA SER A 136 9.40 13.00 -7.57
C SER A 136 7.99 12.80 -7.01
N LEU A 137 7.18 13.87 -6.95
CA LEU A 137 5.78 13.79 -6.53
C LEU A 137 4.95 12.95 -7.49
N HIS A 138 5.13 13.14 -8.80
CA HIS A 138 4.44 12.32 -9.81
C HIS A 138 4.77 10.84 -9.67
N ILE A 139 6.04 10.49 -9.46
CA ILE A 139 6.48 9.11 -9.19
C ILE A 139 5.78 8.57 -7.95
N ALA A 140 5.82 9.31 -6.84
CA ALA A 140 5.22 8.88 -5.58
C ALA A 140 3.71 8.61 -5.71
N LEU A 141 2.97 9.54 -6.33
CA LEU A 141 1.54 9.40 -6.60
C LEU A 141 1.23 8.23 -7.52
N ASN A 142 2.06 8.00 -8.55
CA ASN A 142 1.89 6.87 -9.45
C ASN A 142 2.07 5.52 -8.73
N LYS A 143 3.09 5.38 -7.87
CA LYS A 143 3.29 4.16 -7.06
C LYS A 143 2.12 3.88 -6.12
N ILE A 144 1.54 4.93 -5.53
CA ILE A 144 0.32 4.83 -4.72
C ILE A 144 -0.86 4.34 -5.57
N LYS A 145 -1.05 4.94 -6.76
CA LYS A 145 -2.15 4.60 -7.67
C LYS A 145 -2.07 3.14 -8.12
N ILE A 146 -0.91 2.71 -8.65
CA ILE A 146 -0.67 1.33 -9.11
C ILE A 146 -0.99 0.33 -8.00
N ARG A 147 -0.53 0.61 -6.77
CA ARG A 147 -0.77 -0.30 -5.65
C ARG A 147 -2.25 -0.38 -5.26
N LYS A 148 -2.97 0.75 -5.28
CA LYS A 148 -4.42 0.76 -5.03
C LYS A 148 -5.18 -0.03 -6.09
N GLU A 149 -4.81 0.10 -7.36
CA GLU A 149 -5.40 -0.67 -8.46
C GLU A 149 -5.14 -2.18 -8.28
N PHE A 150 -3.91 -2.57 -7.99
CA PHE A 150 -3.56 -3.97 -7.69
C PHE A 150 -4.39 -4.56 -6.54
N VAL A 151 -4.54 -3.82 -5.43
CA VAL A 151 -5.36 -4.27 -4.30
C VAL A 151 -6.83 -4.42 -4.69
N LYS A 152 -7.36 -3.49 -5.51
CA LYS A 152 -8.72 -3.57 -6.03
C LYS A 152 -8.93 -4.78 -6.92
N GLU A 153 -8.04 -5.03 -7.88
CA GLU A 153 -8.10 -6.19 -8.77
C GLU A 153 -8.06 -7.50 -7.99
N LYS A 154 -7.17 -7.61 -7.00
CA LYS A 154 -7.09 -8.78 -6.12
C LYS A 154 -8.39 -8.98 -5.33
N SER A 155 -9.00 -7.91 -4.82
CA SER A 155 -10.30 -7.96 -4.15
C SER A 155 -11.41 -8.44 -5.08
N THR A 156 -11.45 -7.95 -6.33
CA THR A 156 -12.41 -8.41 -7.35
C THR A 156 -12.23 -9.89 -7.66
N LEU A 157 -10.99 -10.37 -7.80
CA LEU A 157 -10.71 -11.79 -8.04
C LEU A 157 -11.20 -12.69 -6.90
N LEU A 158 -10.94 -12.28 -5.65
CA LEU A 158 -11.43 -12.98 -4.46
C LEU A 158 -12.96 -13.02 -4.40
N ASN A 159 -13.63 -11.89 -4.67
CA ASN A 159 -15.09 -11.83 -4.68
C ASN A 159 -15.69 -12.71 -5.78
N ASN A 160 -15.09 -12.73 -6.97
CA ASN A 160 -15.53 -13.59 -8.07
C ASN A 160 -15.35 -15.08 -7.73
N PHE A 161 -14.23 -15.44 -7.09
CA PHE A 161 -14.01 -16.81 -6.61
C PHE A 161 -15.05 -17.19 -5.57
N ASN A 162 -15.30 -16.35 -4.57
CA ASN A 162 -16.30 -16.59 -3.54
C ASN A 162 -17.71 -16.70 -4.14
N GLY A 163 -18.07 -15.84 -5.09
CA GLY A 163 -19.36 -15.90 -5.79
C GLY A 163 -19.56 -17.21 -6.56
N LYS A 164 -18.52 -17.71 -7.23
CA LYS A 164 -18.56 -19.03 -7.89
C LYS A 164 -18.74 -20.16 -6.87
N THR A 165 -18.00 -20.12 -5.77
CA THR A 165 -18.11 -21.13 -4.70
C THR A 165 -19.51 -21.17 -4.10
N LEU A 166 -20.10 -20.01 -3.81
CA LEU A 166 -21.48 -19.91 -3.31
C LEU A 166 -22.47 -20.50 -4.31
N TYR A 167 -22.36 -20.13 -5.59
CA TYR A 167 -23.23 -20.70 -6.64
C TYR A 167 -23.14 -22.24 -6.71
N PHE A 168 -21.93 -22.81 -6.61
CA PHE A 168 -21.79 -24.27 -6.60
C PHE A 168 -22.40 -24.92 -5.36
N ILE A 169 -22.29 -24.27 -4.20
CA ILE A 169 -22.93 -24.75 -2.96
C ILE A 169 -24.44 -24.74 -3.13
N ASP A 170 -25.01 -23.63 -3.60
CA ASP A 170 -26.45 -23.49 -3.81
C ASP A 170 -26.96 -24.55 -4.82
N ALA A 171 -26.27 -24.72 -5.96
CA ALA A 171 -26.64 -25.73 -6.95
C ALA A 171 -26.57 -27.18 -6.42
N LEU A 172 -25.65 -27.48 -5.51
CA LEU A 172 -25.58 -28.78 -4.85
C LEU A 172 -26.72 -28.96 -3.85
N VAL A 173 -27.10 -27.91 -3.12
CA VAL A 173 -28.26 -27.93 -2.22
C VAL A 173 -29.54 -28.15 -3.02
N ASP A 174 -29.77 -27.39 -4.08
CA ASP A 174 -30.93 -27.52 -4.97
C ASP A 174 -31.01 -28.94 -5.56
N LEU A 175 -29.88 -29.52 -5.98
CA LEU A 175 -29.83 -30.89 -6.50
C LEU A 175 -30.23 -31.92 -5.43
N CYS A 176 -29.76 -31.73 -4.19
CA CYS A 176 -30.14 -32.58 -3.07
C CYS A 176 -31.64 -32.45 -2.76
N GLU A 177 -32.19 -31.24 -2.73
CA GLU A 177 -33.61 -30.99 -2.51
C GLU A 177 -34.46 -31.66 -3.61
N MET A 178 -34.13 -31.43 -4.88
CA MET A 178 -34.78 -32.09 -6.02
C MET A 178 -34.72 -33.62 -5.91
N PHE A 179 -33.59 -34.16 -5.44
CA PHE A 179 -33.44 -35.59 -5.21
C PHE A 179 -34.38 -36.06 -4.10
N PHE A 180 -34.43 -35.38 -2.96
CA PHE A 180 -35.29 -35.76 -1.84
C PHE A 180 -36.77 -35.65 -2.17
N GLU A 181 -37.20 -34.59 -2.85
CA GLU A 181 -38.59 -34.43 -3.31
C GLU A 181 -39.02 -35.54 -4.26
N LYS A 182 -38.17 -35.86 -5.25
CA LYS A 182 -38.50 -36.89 -6.27
C LYS A 182 -38.60 -38.30 -5.69
N TYR A 183 -37.83 -38.59 -4.65
CA TYR A 183 -37.78 -39.90 -4.02
C TYR A 183 -38.51 -39.94 -2.68
N GLU A 184 -39.38 -38.96 -2.41
CA GLU A 184 -40.24 -38.99 -1.24
C GLU A 184 -41.20 -40.20 -1.30
N PRO A 185 -41.40 -40.93 -0.19
CA PRO A 185 -42.36 -42.05 -0.14
C PRO A 185 -43.77 -41.63 -0.53
N SER A 186 -44.42 -42.40 -1.39
CA SER A 186 -45.82 -42.21 -1.82
C SER A 186 -46.68 -43.40 -1.39
N ASP A 187 -47.96 -43.15 -1.11
CA ASP A 187 -48.96 -44.20 -0.85
C ASP A 187 -49.11 -45.22 -2.00
N SER A 188 -48.64 -44.85 -3.21
CA SER A 188 -48.66 -45.70 -4.39
C SER A 188 -47.39 -46.57 -4.58
N ASP A 189 -46.37 -46.37 -3.76
CA ASP A 189 -45.11 -47.12 -3.87
C ASP A 189 -45.28 -48.58 -3.40
N THR A 190 -44.60 -49.51 -4.08
CA THR A 190 -44.48 -50.89 -3.58
C THR A 190 -43.47 -50.97 -2.44
N ILE A 191 -43.54 -52.06 -1.66
CA ILE A 191 -42.60 -52.33 -0.57
C ILE A 191 -41.15 -52.35 -1.08
N GLU A 192 -40.87 -52.90 -2.27
CA GLU A 192 -39.52 -52.89 -2.83
C GLU A 192 -39.03 -51.46 -3.14
N VAL A 193 -39.91 -50.61 -3.69
CA VAL A 193 -39.57 -49.21 -4.01
C VAL A 193 -39.31 -48.40 -2.73
N LEU A 194 -40.12 -48.61 -1.69
CA LEU A 194 -39.91 -47.99 -0.38
C LEU A 194 -38.57 -48.38 0.23
N ASN A 195 -38.22 -49.67 0.20
CA ASN A 195 -36.92 -50.14 0.69
C ASN A 195 -35.75 -49.51 -0.07
N LEU A 196 -35.85 -49.41 -1.40
CA LEU A 196 -34.83 -48.75 -2.22
C LEU A 196 -34.66 -47.27 -1.83
N LYS A 197 -35.76 -46.53 -1.68
CA LYS A 197 -35.75 -45.12 -1.25
C LYS A 197 -35.08 -44.95 0.11
N VAL A 198 -35.41 -45.82 1.08
CA VAL A 198 -34.82 -45.81 2.43
C VAL A 198 -33.31 -46.07 2.39
N ASP A 199 -32.84 -47.06 1.63
CA ASP A 199 -31.42 -47.37 1.53
C ASP A 199 -30.62 -46.24 0.87
N LEU A 200 -31.23 -45.58 -0.11
CA LEU A 200 -30.62 -44.46 -0.81
C LEU A 200 -30.51 -43.23 0.11
N HIS A 201 -31.56 -42.93 0.89
CA HIS A 201 -31.52 -41.89 1.91
C HIS A 201 -30.43 -42.16 2.97
N LYS A 202 -30.34 -43.39 3.47
CA LYS A 202 -29.29 -43.80 4.43
C LYS A 202 -27.88 -43.64 3.86
N THR A 203 -27.69 -43.96 2.58
CA THR A 203 -26.40 -43.84 1.91
C THR A 203 -25.96 -42.38 1.80
N ILE A 204 -26.87 -41.50 1.37
CA ILE A 204 -26.59 -40.05 1.27
C ILE A 204 -26.28 -39.47 2.65
N ALA A 205 -27.12 -39.75 3.65
CA ALA A 205 -26.91 -39.27 5.02
C ALA A 205 -25.55 -39.70 5.57
N LYS A 206 -25.15 -40.96 5.34
CA LYS A 206 -23.85 -41.48 5.77
C LYS A 206 -22.67 -40.76 5.11
N GLU A 207 -22.72 -40.51 3.81
CA GLU A 207 -21.63 -39.79 3.14
C GLU A 207 -21.58 -38.31 3.53
N MET A 208 -22.73 -37.67 3.77
CA MET A 208 -22.78 -36.32 4.34
C MET A 208 -22.16 -36.28 5.74
N ASP A 209 -22.54 -37.20 6.62
CA ASP A 209 -21.97 -37.31 7.97
C ASP A 209 -20.45 -37.49 7.90
N LYS A 210 -19.95 -38.32 6.98
CA LYS A 210 -18.52 -38.53 6.77
C LYS A 210 -17.79 -37.25 6.35
N VAL A 211 -18.40 -36.42 5.51
CA VAL A 211 -17.82 -35.12 5.11
C VAL A 211 -17.76 -34.18 6.32
N PHE A 212 -18.87 -33.97 7.03
CA PHE A 212 -18.94 -33.04 8.17
C PHE A 212 -18.16 -33.52 9.40
N SER A 213 -18.00 -34.83 9.58
CA SER A 213 -17.20 -35.40 10.66
C SER A 213 -15.71 -35.48 10.34
N SER A 214 -15.32 -35.28 9.07
CA SER A 214 -13.92 -35.39 8.63
C SER A 214 -13.03 -34.35 9.31
N GLU A 215 -11.80 -34.76 9.63
CA GLU A 215 -10.78 -33.83 10.16
C GLU A 215 -10.51 -32.68 9.21
N GLN A 216 -10.55 -32.95 7.89
CA GLN A 216 -10.33 -31.92 6.89
C GLN A 216 -11.41 -30.83 6.95
N TYR A 217 -12.69 -31.22 7.07
CA TYR A 217 -13.78 -30.26 7.21
C TYR A 217 -13.67 -29.44 8.49
N LYS A 218 -13.44 -30.10 9.64
CA LYS A 218 -13.26 -29.43 10.93
C LYS A 218 -12.09 -28.44 10.91
N HIS A 219 -10.94 -28.86 10.36
CA HIS A 219 -9.78 -27.99 10.20
C HIS A 219 -10.06 -26.79 9.28
N LEU A 220 -10.83 -26.96 8.21
CA LEU A 220 -11.25 -25.84 7.35
C LEU A 220 -12.19 -24.89 8.09
N GLN A 221 -13.12 -25.42 8.88
CA GLN A 221 -14.05 -24.64 9.70
C GLN A 221 -13.30 -23.84 10.77
N ASP A 222 -12.41 -24.47 11.53
CA ASP A 222 -11.58 -23.82 12.55
C ASP A 222 -10.76 -22.68 11.94
N ARG A 223 -10.14 -22.92 10.76
CA ARG A 223 -9.39 -21.90 10.03
C ARG A 223 -10.26 -20.74 9.58
N LEU A 224 -11.49 -21.00 9.16
CA LEU A 224 -12.44 -19.96 8.74
C LEU A 224 -12.85 -19.11 9.94
N GLU A 225 -13.27 -19.74 11.04
CA GLU A 225 -13.64 -19.06 12.29
C GLU A 225 -12.49 -18.22 12.84
N GLU A 226 -11.27 -18.78 12.83
CA GLU A 226 -10.06 -18.05 13.18
C GLU A 226 -9.81 -16.83 12.30
N SER A 227 -10.14 -16.91 11.02
CA SER A 227 -9.95 -15.82 10.05
C SER A 227 -11.03 -14.73 10.20
N LEU A 228 -12.21 -15.11 10.70
CA LEU A 228 -13.33 -14.22 10.96
C LEU A 228 -13.31 -13.54 12.35
N GLN A 229 -12.33 -13.90 13.19
CA GLN A 229 -12.10 -13.22 14.47
C GLN A 229 -12.03 -11.69 14.25
N PRO A 230 -12.81 -10.88 14.98
CA PRO A 230 -12.87 -9.42 14.80
C PRO A 230 -11.50 -8.75 14.87
N GLU A 231 -10.61 -9.29 15.69
CA GLU A 231 -9.20 -8.89 15.84
C GLU A 231 -8.39 -9.02 14.55
N LYS A 232 -8.68 -10.03 13.70
CA LYS A 232 -8.00 -10.26 12.41
C LYS A 232 -8.69 -9.50 11.26
N ILE A 233 -10.03 -9.41 11.25
CA ILE A 233 -10.77 -8.61 10.26
C ILE A 233 -10.41 -7.13 10.36
N LYS A 234 -10.27 -6.59 11.58
CA LYS A 234 -9.86 -5.18 11.80
C LYS A 234 -8.47 -4.84 11.23
N ARG A 235 -7.57 -5.83 11.04
CA ARG A 235 -6.23 -5.65 10.42
C ARG A 235 -6.25 -5.56 8.90
N HIS A 236 -7.37 -5.92 8.26
CA HIS A 236 -7.50 -5.92 6.81
C HIS A 236 -8.33 -4.74 6.27
N TYR A 237 -9.07 -4.04 7.14
CA TYR A 237 -10.04 -3.01 6.75
C TYR A 237 -9.91 -1.67 7.51
N LYS A 238 -8.77 -1.41 8.17
CA LYS A 238 -8.45 -0.09 8.77
C LYS A 238 -7.35 0.66 8.01
#